data_AF-A0AAD5X9Y2-F1
#
_entry.id   AF-A0AAD5X9Y2-F1
#
_cell.length_a   1.000
_cell.length_b   1.000
_cell.length_c   1.000
_cell.angle_alpha   90.00
_cell.angle_beta   90.00
_cell.angle_gamma   90.00
#
_symmetry.space_group_name_H-M   'P 1'
#
loop_
_entity.id
_entity.type
_entity.pdbx_description
1 polymer ?
#
loop_
_entity_poly.entity_id
_entity_poly.type
_entity_poly.pdbx_seq_one_letter_code
_entity_poly.pdbx_strand_id
1 'polypeptide(L)'
;MSDTSGNEIHKGDKVAWNWGRGHAEGVVAEIHDEKVDKTIKGKHITRDGTEENPALFIKREGRGSGNPVLKKASEVHVLGDDEDISTSQKVETQRQHEKEGL
;
A
#
# COMPACT_ATOMS: atom_id res chain seq x y z
N MET A 1 -12.19 -21.18 14.48
CA MET A 1 -11.75 -19.78 14.67
C MET A 1 -11.39 -19.32 13.28
N SER A 2 -12.09 -18.31 12.76
CA SER A 2 -12.14 -18.05 11.32
C SER A 2 -10.79 -17.50 10.83
N ASP A 3 -10.03 -18.34 10.15
CA ASP A 3 -8.92 -17.94 9.28
C ASP A 3 -9.48 -17.14 8.11
N THR A 4 -9.67 -15.84 8.29
CA THR A 4 -9.91 -14.92 7.18
C THR A 4 -8.59 -14.20 6.93
N SER A 5 -7.85 -14.65 5.91
CA SER A 5 -6.77 -13.89 5.26
C SER A 5 -7.33 -12.65 4.53
N GLY A 6 -8.17 -11.88 5.22
CA GLY A 6 -8.50 -10.52 4.84
C GLY A 6 -7.28 -9.70 5.14
N ASN A 7 -6.85 -8.92 4.17
CA ASN A 7 -5.70 -8.02 4.27
C ASN A 7 -6.06 -6.91 5.28
N GLU A 8 -6.08 -7.25 6.58
CA GLU A 8 -6.44 -6.35 7.66
C GLU A 8 -5.28 -5.38 7.81
N ILE A 9 -5.55 -4.10 7.50
CA ILE A 9 -4.55 -3.04 7.59
C ILE A 9 -4.66 -2.44 8.97
N HIS A 10 -3.54 -2.36 9.68
CA HIS A 10 -3.48 -1.75 11.00
C HIS A 10 -2.76 -0.41 10.96
N LYS A 11 -3.02 0.40 11.98
CA LYS A 11 -2.28 1.64 12.20
C LYS A 11 -0.83 1.28 12.52
N GLY A 12 0.10 1.87 11.78
CA GLY A 12 1.53 1.58 11.87
C GLY A 12 2.05 0.75 10.69
N ASP A 13 1.18 0.10 9.93
CA ASP A 13 1.58 -0.69 8.78
C ASP A 13 2.21 0.18 7.70
N LYS A 14 3.31 -0.32 7.13
CA LYS A 14 3.86 0.22 5.89
C LYS A 14 3.02 -0.24 4.73
N VAL A 15 2.66 0.70 3.87
CA VAL A 15 1.83 0.45 2.69
C VAL A 15 2.41 1.14 1.47
N ALA A 16 2.23 0.52 0.32
CA ALA A 16 2.55 1.07 -1.00
C ALA A 16 1.29 1.24 -1.85
N TRP A 17 1.28 2.23 -2.72
CA TRP A 17 0.22 2.42 -3.72
C TRP A 17 0.80 2.93 -5.03
N ASN A 18 0.06 2.68 -6.12
CA ASN A 18 0.44 3.15 -7.43
C ASN A 18 0.31 4.69 -7.53
N TRP A 19 1.36 5.35 -8.00
CA TRP A 19 1.42 6.80 -8.21
C TRP A 19 2.12 7.12 -9.55
N GLY A 20 1.33 7.55 -10.53
CA GLY A 20 1.85 7.88 -11.85
C GLY A 20 2.48 6.67 -12.53
N ARG A 21 3.79 6.73 -12.82
CA ARG A 21 4.57 5.63 -13.42
C ARG A 21 5.30 4.75 -12.41
N GLY A 22 5.21 5.05 -11.12
CA GLY A 22 5.86 4.29 -10.05
C GLY A 22 4.90 4.00 -8.91
N HIS A 23 5.44 3.68 -7.74
CA HIS A 23 4.71 3.55 -6.49
C HIS A 23 5.19 4.59 -5.50
N ALA A 24 4.33 4.92 -4.54
CA ALA A 24 4.68 5.69 -3.37
C ALA A 24 4.42 4.85 -2.12
N GLU A 25 5.21 5.09 -1.09
CA GLU A 25 5.21 4.33 0.15
C GLU A 25 4.89 5.25 1.33
N GLY A 26 4.38 4.67 2.40
CA GLY A 26 4.07 5.41 3.61
C GLY A 26 3.53 4.51 4.72
N VAL A 27 3.31 5.12 5.88
CA VAL A 27 2.81 4.44 7.07
C VAL A 27 1.38 4.88 7.36
N VAL A 28 0.52 3.91 7.67
CA VAL A 28 -0.86 4.16 8.06
C VAL A 28 -0.88 4.85 9.42
N ALA A 29 -1.36 6.09 9.46
CA ALA A 29 -1.44 6.88 10.68
C ALA A 29 -2.82 6.82 11.34
N GLU A 30 -3.89 6.75 10.54
CA GLU A 30 -5.27 6.62 11.01
C GLU A 30 -6.07 5.76 10.02
N ILE A 31 -7.09 5.07 10.53
CA ILE A 31 -8.03 4.24 9.79
C ILE A 31 -9.43 4.72 10.14
N HIS A 32 -10.27 4.89 9.11
CA HIS A 32 -11.63 5.36 9.24
C HIS A 32 -12.55 4.41 8.49
N ASP A 33 -13.40 3.68 9.21
CA ASP A 33 -14.47 2.82 8.69
C ASP A 33 -15.69 3.61 8.19
N GLU A 34 -15.64 4.93 8.27
CA GLU A 34 -16.68 5.84 7.80
C GLU A 34 -16.12 6.92 6.86
N LYS A 35 -17.02 7.78 6.36
CA LYS A 35 -16.65 8.93 5.55
C LYS A 35 -15.77 9.89 6.35
N VAL A 36 -14.60 10.21 5.81
CA VAL A 36 -13.64 11.11 6.46
C VAL A 36 -13.27 12.28 5.56
N ASP A 37 -13.15 13.43 6.20
CA ASP A 37 -12.82 14.72 5.61
C ASP A 37 -11.55 15.26 6.27
N LYS A 38 -10.47 15.44 5.50
CA LYS A 38 -9.18 15.93 6.00
C LYS A 38 -8.67 17.08 5.12
N THR A 39 -8.11 18.09 5.77
CA THR A 39 -7.43 19.20 5.09
C THR A 39 -5.95 18.87 4.90
N ILE A 40 -5.54 18.64 3.66
CA ILE A 40 -4.16 18.29 3.29
C ILE A 40 -3.61 19.41 2.40
N LYS A 41 -2.55 20.09 2.84
CA LYS A 41 -1.98 21.28 2.15
C LYS A 41 -3.02 22.35 1.79
N GLY A 42 -3.95 22.64 2.70
CA GLY A 42 -5.00 23.63 2.48
C GLY A 42 -6.09 23.19 1.49
N LYS A 43 -6.06 21.93 1.02
CA LYS A 43 -7.13 21.35 0.20
C LYS A 43 -7.97 20.41 1.04
N HIS A 44 -9.29 20.53 0.91
CA HIS A 44 -10.22 19.60 1.52
C HIS A 44 -10.26 18.31 0.70
N ILE A 45 -9.92 17.18 1.32
CA ILE A 45 -9.97 15.86 0.70
C ILE A 45 -10.93 14.99 1.50
N THR A 46 -11.91 14.46 0.79
CA THR A 46 -12.95 13.60 1.34
C THR A 46 -12.77 12.18 0.80
N ARG A 47 -12.96 11.17 1.65
CA ARG A 47 -12.97 9.77 1.23
C ARG A 47 -14.04 8.99 1.98
N ASP A 48 -14.84 8.25 1.21
CA ASP A 48 -15.87 7.37 1.74
C ASP A 48 -15.23 6.05 2.18
N GLY A 49 -14.85 5.99 3.46
CA GLY A 49 -14.48 4.75 4.14
C GLY A 49 -15.73 3.93 4.50
N THR A 50 -15.57 2.61 4.50
CA THR A 50 -16.57 1.64 4.96
C THR A 50 -15.89 0.56 5.80
N GLU A 51 -16.65 -0.23 6.56
CA GLU A 51 -16.11 -1.37 7.32
C GLU A 51 -15.35 -2.37 6.43
N GLU A 52 -15.85 -2.63 5.21
CA GLU A 52 -15.19 -3.51 4.23
C GLU A 52 -14.00 -2.85 3.51
N ASN A 53 -13.97 -1.52 3.45
CA ASN A 53 -12.95 -0.77 2.72
C ASN A 53 -12.66 0.59 3.39
N PRO A 54 -11.95 0.57 4.53
CA PRO A 54 -11.76 1.77 5.32
C PRO A 54 -10.90 2.80 4.58
N ALA A 55 -11.12 4.07 4.88
CA ALA A 55 -10.27 5.17 4.45
C ALA A 55 -9.04 5.28 5.37
N LEU A 56 -7.87 5.19 4.75
CA LEU A 56 -6.57 5.23 5.39
C LEU A 56 -5.94 6.60 5.22
N PHE A 57 -5.58 7.21 6.36
CA PHE A 57 -4.75 8.40 6.38
C PHE A 57 -3.27 7.97 6.48
N ILE A 58 -2.54 8.13 5.38
CA ILE A 58 -1.19 7.58 5.23
C ILE A 58 -0.19 8.74 5.24
N LYS A 59 0.80 8.65 6.14
CA LYS A 59 1.96 9.55 6.16
C LYS A 59 3.02 9.01 5.22
N ARG A 60 3.36 9.77 4.18
CA ARG A 60 4.43 9.38 3.25
C ARG A 60 5.77 9.31 3.97
N GLU A 61 6.48 8.22 3.75
CA GLU A 61 7.86 8.04 4.20
C GLU A 61 8.83 8.34 3.05
N GLY A 62 10.00 8.89 3.35
CA GLY A 62 11.03 9.21 2.34
C GLY A 62 11.84 10.47 2.66
N ARG A 63 12.81 10.80 1.80
CA ARG A 63 13.60 12.03 1.92
C ARG A 63 12.76 13.26 1.51
N GLY A 64 12.01 13.81 2.45
CA GLY A 64 11.34 15.11 2.33
C GLY A 64 10.04 15.18 3.11
N SER A 65 9.57 16.40 3.40
CA SER A 65 8.28 16.67 4.04
C SER A 65 7.10 16.36 3.10
N GLY A 66 6.95 15.09 2.74
CA GLY A 66 5.83 14.60 1.96
C GLY A 66 4.53 14.79 2.74
N ASN A 67 3.55 15.47 2.16
CA ASN A 67 2.25 15.60 2.82
C ASN A 67 1.55 14.25 2.88
N PRO A 68 0.74 14.02 3.91
CA PRO A 68 -0.07 12.83 4.01
C PRO A 68 -1.04 12.71 2.84
N VAL A 69 -1.55 11.51 2.64
CA VAL A 69 -2.55 11.19 1.61
C VAL A 69 -3.71 10.43 2.26
N LEU A 70 -4.86 10.47 1.60
CA LEU A 70 -6.05 9.74 2.01
C LEU A 70 -6.39 8.72 0.90
N LYS A 71 -6.36 7.44 1.23
CA LYS A 71 -6.52 6.32 0.29
C LYS A 71 -7.42 5.25 0.89
N LYS A 72 -8.12 4.47 0.07
CA LYS A 72 -8.88 3.32 0.58
C LYS A 72 -7.98 2.12 0.83
N ALA A 73 -8.37 1.22 1.73
CA ALA A 73 -7.68 -0.04 1.97
C ALA A 73 -7.47 -0.86 0.68
N SER A 74 -8.46 -0.88 -0.22
CA SER A 74 -8.33 -1.57 -1.52
C SER A 74 -7.39 -0.88 -2.52
N GLU A 75 -6.95 0.36 -2.27
CA GLU A 75 -6.03 1.09 -3.17
C GLU A 75 -4.55 0.92 -2.79
N VAL A 76 -4.27 0.20 -1.70
CA VAL A 76 -2.92 0.07 -1.12
C VAL A 76 -2.53 -1.39 -0.93
N HIS A 77 -1.23 -1.63 -0.79
CA HIS A 77 -0.65 -2.95 -0.53
C HIS A 77 0.21 -2.85 0.73
N VAL A 78 -0.02 -3.71 1.71
CA VAL A 78 0.83 -3.78 2.92
C VAL A 78 2.20 -4.32 2.54
N LEU A 79 3.23 -3.58 2.91
CA LEU A 79 4.63 -3.98 2.85
C LEU A 79 4.93 -4.63 4.21
N GLY A 80 4.79 -5.95 4.30
CA GLY A 80 4.98 -6.67 5.56
C GLY A 80 6.37 -6.40 6.17
N ASP A 81 6.41 -6.12 7.47
CA ASP A 81 7.63 -6.05 8.28
C ASP A 81 7.77 -7.38 9.05
N ASP A 82 8.23 -8.47 8.43
CA ASP A 82 8.93 -9.59 9.09
C ASP A 82 9.46 -10.62 8.06
N GLU A 83 10.51 -11.37 8.41
CA GLU A 83 11.25 -12.32 7.57
C GLU A 83 10.42 -13.53 7.05
N ASP A 84 9.52 -13.34 6.09
CA ASP A 84 9.06 -14.44 5.23
C ASP A 84 8.48 -13.91 3.91
N ILE A 85 9.33 -13.29 3.08
CA ILE A 85 9.02 -13.10 1.65
C ILE A 85 9.53 -14.28 0.83
N SER A 86 9.09 -15.50 1.17
CA SER A 86 9.09 -16.60 0.21
C SER A 86 7.70 -16.68 -0.41
N THR A 87 7.62 -16.75 -1.74
CA THR A 87 6.39 -16.92 -2.54
C THR A 87 5.74 -15.57 -2.88
N SER A 88 6.05 -14.90 -4.00
CA SER A 88 5.58 -15.36 -5.32
C SER A 88 6.15 -14.55 -6.50
N GLN A 89 7.37 -14.03 -6.43
CA GLN A 89 8.04 -13.44 -7.60
C GLN A 89 9.26 -14.26 -8.03
N LYS A 90 9.05 -15.54 -8.36
CA LYS A 90 10.04 -16.35 -9.10
C LYS A 90 9.38 -17.30 -10.09
N VAL A 91 8.57 -16.75 -10.98
CA VAL A 91 8.16 -17.33 -12.27
C VAL A 91 7.71 -16.10 -13.06
N GLU A 92 8.48 -15.57 -14.00
CA GLU A 92 8.71 -16.12 -15.34
C GLU A 92 9.53 -15.04 -16.07
N THR A 93 10.81 -15.18 -16.37
CA THR A 93 11.29 -15.59 -17.70
C THR A 93 12.82 -15.56 -17.66
N GLN A 94 13.44 -16.70 -17.38
CA GLN A 94 14.79 -17.01 -17.84
C GLN A 94 14.67 -18.16 -18.85
N ARG A 95 14.62 -17.77 -20.12
CA ARG A 95 14.77 -18.58 -21.34
C ARG A 95 15.04 -17.49 -22.40
N GLN A 96 16.17 -17.36 -23.09
CA GLN A 96 17.16 -18.32 -23.54
C GLN A 96 18.46 -17.53 -23.82
N HIS A 97 19.62 -18.04 -23.40
CA HIS A 97 20.89 -17.78 -24.10
C HIS A 97 21.81 -18.96 -23.81
N GLU A 98 21.66 -20.01 -24.61
CA GLU A 98 22.69 -21.03 -24.72
C GLU A 98 22.72 -21.52 -26.17
N LYS A 99 23.94 -21.40 -26.72
CA LYS A 99 24.52 -22.16 -27.84
C LYS A 99 24.07 -21.76 -29.24
N GLU A 100 24.95 -21.06 -29.95
CA GLU A 100 25.73 -21.68 -31.03
C GLU A 100 27.11 -21.02 -31.09
N GLY A 101 28.10 -21.71 -30.52
CA GLY A 101 29.49 -21.57 -30.93
C GLY A 101 29.82 -22.84 -31.71
N LEU A 102 29.99 -22.68 -33.03
CA LEU A 102 30.89 -23.49 -33.84
C LEU A 102 31.51 -22.55 -34.89
#